data_AF-A0A4Q6AQN5-F1
#
_entry.id   AF-A0A4Q6AQN5-F1
#
_cell.length_a   1.000
_cell.length_b   1.000
_cell.length_c   1.000
_cell.angle_alpha   90.00
_cell.angle_beta   90.00
_cell.angle_gamma   90.00
#
_symmetry.space_group_name_H-M   'P 1'
#
loop_
_entity.id
_entity.type
_entity.pdbx_description
1 polymer ?
#
loop_
_entity_poly.entity_id
_entity_poly.type
_entity_poly.pdbx_seq_one_letter_code
_entity_poly.pdbx_strand_id
1 'polypeptide(L)'
;TVLQQSFEASALENGATAAELAEIIACTSLMAANNVYYRFRHFMHDEFYDKAQAGIRMSIMANPVLGKELFELVSLVVSAVNGCSLCVTSHEAALLKHGTEKQRIHDAVRVGAVIKSLGVLVN
;
A
#
# COMPACT_ATOMS: atom_id res chain seq x y z
N THR A 1 -6.54 14.63 8.20
CA THR A 1 -7.87 15.10 7.76
C THR A 1 -8.94 14.59 8.70
N VAL A 2 -10.21 15.03 8.58
CA VAL A 2 -11.32 14.49 9.41
C VAL A 2 -11.42 12.97 9.25
N LEU A 3 -11.36 12.46 8.02
CA LEU A 3 -11.37 11.00 7.76
C LEU A 3 -10.22 10.27 8.45
N GLN A 4 -9.01 10.83 8.39
CA GLN A 4 -7.86 10.22 9.06
C GLN A 4 -8.08 10.13 10.57
N GLN A 5 -8.51 11.22 11.22
CA GLN A 5 -8.78 11.23 12.66
C GLN A 5 -9.89 10.24 13.04
N SER A 6 -10.97 10.18 12.25
CA SER A 6 -12.07 9.23 12.48
C SER A 6 -11.63 7.78 12.34
N PHE A 7 -10.84 7.45 11.30
CA PHE A 7 -10.35 6.08 11.12
C PHE A 7 -9.28 5.69 12.14
N GLU A 8 -8.40 6.62 12.56
CA GLU A 8 -7.43 6.37 13.63
C GLU A 8 -8.13 6.07 14.95
N ALA A 9 -9.12 6.88 15.34
CA ALA A 9 -9.91 6.65 16.55
C ALA A 9 -10.65 5.30 16.50
N SER A 10 -11.33 5.03 15.38
CA SER A 10 -12.05 3.77 15.17
C SER A 10 -11.12 2.54 15.21
N ALA A 11 -9.92 2.64 14.63
CA ALA A 11 -8.94 1.56 14.67
C ALA A 11 -8.46 1.27 16.10
N LEU A 12 -8.17 2.31 16.88
CA LEU A 12 -7.78 2.17 18.30
C LEU A 12 -8.88 1.51 19.14
N GLU A 13 -10.13 1.94 18.96
CA GLU A 13 -11.29 1.34 19.62
C GLU A 13 -11.48 -0.14 19.28
N ASN A 14 -11.04 -0.56 18.09
CA ASN A 14 -11.09 -1.95 17.63
C ASN A 14 -9.78 -2.72 17.89
N GLY A 15 -8.92 -2.21 18.76
CA GLY A 15 -7.74 -2.93 19.26
C GLY A 15 -6.46 -2.76 18.45
N ALA A 16 -6.43 -1.85 17.47
CA ALA A 16 -5.17 -1.49 16.83
C ALA A 16 -4.21 -0.85 17.84
N THR A 17 -2.94 -1.19 17.72
CA THR A 17 -1.86 -0.66 18.55
C THR A 17 -1.27 0.61 17.93
N ALA A 18 -0.58 1.41 18.75
CA ALA A 18 0.16 2.56 18.25
C ALA A 18 1.25 2.17 17.23
N ALA A 19 1.83 0.98 17.35
CA ALA A 19 2.83 0.46 16.41
C ALA A 19 2.21 0.15 15.04
N GLU A 20 1.02 -0.46 15.02
CA GLU A 20 0.28 -0.74 13.78
C GLU A 20 -0.15 0.54 13.07
N LEU A 21 -0.62 1.56 13.81
CA LEU A 21 -0.92 2.87 13.22
C LEU A 21 0.33 3.53 12.62
N ALA A 22 1.44 3.51 13.34
CA ALA A 22 2.71 4.04 12.84
C ALA A 22 3.18 3.30 11.58
N GLU A 23 2.97 1.99 11.51
CA GLU A 23 3.28 1.18 10.33
C GLU A 23 2.40 1.51 9.14
N ILE A 24 1.09 1.77 9.32
CA ILE A 24 0.21 2.22 8.22
C ILE A 24 0.68 3.56 7.65
N ILE A 25 1.09 4.49 8.51
CA ILE A 25 1.63 5.80 8.08
C ILE A 25 2.93 5.59 7.29
N ALA A 26 3.84 4.77 7.80
CA ALA A 26 5.11 4.51 7.16
C ALA A 26 4.96 3.69 5.85
N CYS A 27 4.03 2.73 5.80
CA CYS A 27 3.65 2.01 4.58
C CYS A 27 3.12 2.98 3.52
N THR A 28 2.20 3.87 3.91
CA THR A 28 1.65 4.90 3.01
C THR A 28 2.74 5.83 2.48
N SER A 29 3.64 6.29 3.35
CA SER A 29 4.79 7.12 2.96
C SER A 29 5.74 6.39 2.00
N LEU A 30 6.00 5.11 2.27
CA LEU A 30 6.86 4.30 1.40
C LEU A 30 6.22 4.08 0.03
N MET A 31 4.93 3.77 -0.02
CA MET A 31 4.20 3.60 -1.27
C MET A 31 4.14 4.90 -2.07
N ALA A 32 4.04 6.07 -1.43
CA ALA A 32 4.13 7.35 -2.13
C ALA A 32 5.47 7.49 -2.90
N ALA A 33 6.59 7.12 -2.28
CA ALA A 33 7.90 7.15 -2.93
C ALA A 33 8.03 6.04 -4.00
N ASN A 34 7.69 4.80 -3.65
CA ASN A 34 7.81 3.65 -4.53
C ASN A 34 6.90 3.79 -5.76
N ASN A 35 5.64 4.15 -5.59
CA ASN A 35 4.70 4.24 -6.69
C ASN A 35 5.09 5.32 -7.71
N VAL A 36 5.73 6.42 -7.29
CA VAL A 36 6.28 7.41 -8.23
C VAL A 36 7.44 6.79 -9.01
N TYR A 37 8.42 6.23 -8.31
CA TYR A 37 9.64 5.74 -8.92
C TYR A 37 9.41 4.52 -9.83
N TYR A 38 8.69 3.51 -9.35
CA TYR A 38 8.40 2.30 -10.12
C TYR A 38 7.41 2.55 -11.26
N ARG A 39 6.48 3.51 -11.12
CA ARG A 39 5.62 3.90 -12.24
C ARG A 39 6.43 4.58 -13.35
N PHE A 40 7.34 5.48 -13.00
CA PHE A 40 8.26 6.08 -13.97
C PHE A 40 9.01 4.99 -14.74
N ARG A 41 9.64 4.05 -14.04
CA ARG A 41 10.38 2.95 -14.69
C ARG A 41 9.49 2.14 -15.64
N HIS A 42 8.28 1.81 -15.19
CA HIS A 42 7.32 1.09 -16.01
C HIS A 42 6.91 1.85 -17.29
N PHE A 43 6.88 3.18 -17.26
CA PHE A 43 6.57 4.01 -18.44
C PHE A 43 7.73 4.12 -19.43
N MET A 44 8.97 3.96 -18.97
CA MET A 44 10.14 4.20 -19.82
C MET A 44 10.40 3.07 -20.80
N HIS A 45 10.01 1.83 -20.48
CA HIS A 45 10.28 0.65 -21.30
C HIS A 45 11.75 0.55 -21.74
N ASP A 46 12.67 0.89 -20.85
CA ASP A 46 14.09 1.06 -21.15
C ASP A 46 14.94 0.28 -20.14
N GLU A 47 15.91 -0.46 -20.69
CA GLU A 47 16.72 -1.43 -19.97
C GLU A 47 17.60 -0.79 -18.89
N PHE A 48 18.06 0.45 -19.10
CA PHE A 48 18.86 1.14 -18.11
C PHE A 48 18.03 1.41 -16.85
N TYR A 49 16.83 1.97 -17.00
CA TYR A 49 15.99 2.29 -15.85
C TYR A 49 15.52 1.03 -15.10
N ASP A 50 15.25 -0.07 -15.82
CA ASP A 50 14.88 -1.34 -15.21
C ASP A 50 16.00 -1.93 -14.34
N LYS A 51 17.26 -1.78 -14.77
CA LYS A 51 18.44 -2.28 -14.04
C LYS A 51 19.02 -1.30 -13.04
N ALA A 52 18.70 -0.02 -13.14
CA ALA A 52 19.19 1.01 -12.23
C ALA A 52 18.81 0.68 -10.78
N GLN A 53 19.78 0.83 -9.87
CA GLN A 53 19.52 0.65 -8.45
C GLN A 53 18.58 1.75 -7.95
N ALA A 54 17.57 1.34 -7.18
CA ALA A 54 16.57 2.27 -6.67
C ALA A 54 17.16 3.33 -5.73
N GLY A 55 18.11 2.93 -4.88
CA GLY A 55 18.64 3.81 -3.83
C GLY A 55 17.61 4.20 -2.76
N ILE A 56 16.42 3.60 -2.75
CA ILE A 56 15.33 3.88 -1.80
C ILE A 56 15.39 2.88 -0.65
N ARG A 57 15.45 3.39 0.59
CA ARG A 57 15.43 2.56 1.79
C ARG A 57 14.00 2.05 2.05
N MET A 58 13.80 0.73 2.05
CA MET A 58 12.49 0.08 2.22
C MET A 58 12.44 -0.84 3.45
N SER A 59 13.18 -0.50 4.52
CA SER A 59 13.40 -1.40 5.67
C SER A 59 12.13 -1.88 6.37
N ILE A 60 11.03 -1.12 6.29
CA ILE A 60 9.74 -1.52 6.88
C ILE A 60 9.13 -2.77 6.23
N MET A 61 9.46 -3.07 4.96
CA MET A 61 8.94 -4.24 4.26
C MET A 61 9.50 -5.57 4.78
N ALA A 62 10.60 -5.53 5.55
CA ALA A 62 11.33 -6.71 5.98
C ALA A 62 10.61 -7.45 7.12
N ASN A 63 10.17 -6.71 8.15
CA ASN A 63 9.52 -7.27 9.34
C ASN A 63 8.35 -6.37 9.77
N PRO A 64 7.22 -6.38 9.03
CA PRO A 64 6.06 -5.58 9.38
C PRO A 64 5.35 -6.09 10.65
N VAL A 65 5.00 -5.18 11.54
CA VAL A 65 4.26 -5.44 12.79
C VAL A 65 2.83 -5.90 12.51
N LEU A 66 2.20 -5.43 11.43
CA LEU A 66 0.88 -5.88 10.95
C LEU A 66 0.89 -7.32 10.42
N GLY A 67 2.08 -7.93 10.30
CA GLY A 67 2.28 -9.17 9.57
C GLY A 67 2.34 -8.96 8.06
N LYS A 68 2.96 -9.91 7.38
CA LYS A 68 3.31 -9.78 5.96
C LYS A 68 2.07 -9.65 5.07
N GLU A 69 1.03 -10.45 5.30
CA GLU A 69 -0.18 -10.42 4.49
C GLU A 69 -0.87 -9.04 4.54
N LEU A 70 -1.12 -8.51 5.74
CA LEU A 70 -1.83 -7.24 5.87
C LEU A 70 -1.00 -6.07 5.34
N PHE A 71 0.31 -6.07 5.57
CA PHE A 71 1.22 -5.07 5.00
C PHE A 71 1.17 -5.06 3.45
N GLU A 72 1.20 -6.23 2.83
CA GLU A 72 1.12 -6.37 1.36
C GLU A 72 -0.26 -5.98 0.82
N LEU A 73 -1.36 -6.31 1.53
CA LEU A 73 -2.71 -5.87 1.17
C LEU A 73 -2.84 -4.34 1.19
N VAL A 74 -2.36 -3.68 2.24
CA VAL A 74 -2.38 -2.22 2.33
C VAL A 74 -1.50 -1.60 1.25
N SER A 75 -0.30 -2.14 1.02
CA SER A 75 0.61 -1.68 -0.03
C SER A 75 -0.02 -1.79 -1.42
N LEU A 76 -0.73 -2.88 -1.69
CA LEU A 76 -1.49 -3.10 -2.93
C LEU A 76 -2.60 -2.05 -3.08
N VAL A 77 -3.40 -1.83 -2.05
CA VAL A 77 -4.52 -0.86 -2.07
C VAL A 77 -4.00 0.55 -2.33
N VAL A 78 -2.96 0.99 -1.61
CA VAL A 78 -2.35 2.31 -1.81
C VAL A 78 -1.75 2.42 -3.22
N SER A 79 -1.11 1.37 -3.72
CA SER A 79 -0.57 1.33 -5.09
C SER A 79 -1.66 1.41 -6.16
N ALA A 80 -2.83 0.81 -5.93
CA ALA A 80 -3.98 0.90 -6.81
C ALA A 80 -4.56 2.33 -6.82
N VAL A 81 -4.73 2.95 -5.64
CA VAL A 81 -5.18 4.35 -5.51
C VAL A 81 -4.22 5.31 -6.20
N ASN A 82 -2.91 5.07 -6.06
CA ASN A 82 -1.89 5.90 -6.68
C ASN A 82 -1.74 5.63 -8.18
N GLY A 83 -2.19 4.48 -8.69
CA GLY A 83 -2.10 4.11 -10.10
C GLY A 83 -0.71 3.68 -10.54
N CYS A 84 -0.06 2.76 -9.80
CA CYS A 84 1.23 2.16 -10.20
C CYS A 84 1.06 0.68 -10.53
N SER A 85 0.93 0.34 -11.82
CA SER A 85 0.71 -1.03 -12.29
C SER A 85 1.77 -2.01 -11.79
N LEU A 86 3.05 -1.62 -11.86
CA LEU A 86 4.17 -2.46 -11.42
C LEU A 86 4.11 -2.80 -9.92
N CYS A 87 3.73 -1.84 -9.07
CA CYS A 87 3.57 -2.12 -7.64
C CYS A 87 2.32 -2.97 -7.37
N VAL A 88 1.20 -2.71 -8.05
CA VAL A 88 -0.04 -3.49 -7.90
C VAL A 88 0.21 -4.97 -8.20
N THR A 89 0.84 -5.28 -9.33
CA THR A 89 1.13 -6.67 -9.72
C THR A 89 2.17 -7.32 -8.81
N SER A 90 3.18 -6.56 -8.36
CA SER A 90 4.19 -7.07 -7.42
C SER A 90 3.59 -7.45 -6.06
N HIS A 91 2.73 -6.61 -5.50
CA HIS A 91 2.09 -6.88 -4.21
C HIS A 91 1.05 -8.02 -4.33
N GLU A 92 0.31 -8.11 -5.45
CA GLU A 92 -0.62 -9.21 -5.70
C GLU A 92 0.11 -10.56 -5.77
N ALA A 93 1.23 -10.62 -6.51
CA ALA A 93 2.05 -11.82 -6.59
C ALA A 93 2.61 -12.23 -5.21
N ALA A 94 3.02 -11.27 -4.38
CA ALA A 94 3.47 -11.55 -3.01
C ALA A 94 2.33 -12.14 -2.16
N LEU A 95 1.13 -11.56 -2.23
CA LEU A 95 -0.05 -12.03 -1.51
C LEU A 95 -0.44 -13.46 -1.92
N LEU A 96 -0.49 -13.74 -3.21
CA LEU A 96 -0.77 -15.09 -3.71
C LEU A 96 0.27 -16.11 -3.22
N LYS A 97 1.55 -15.74 -3.23
CA LYS A 97 2.64 -16.57 -2.70
C LYS A 97 2.50 -16.83 -1.20
N HIS A 98 1.92 -15.90 -0.46
CA HIS A 98 1.62 -16.02 0.96
C HIS A 98 0.28 -16.73 1.26
N GLY A 99 -0.43 -17.21 0.23
CA GLY A 99 -1.68 -17.96 0.40
C GLY A 99 -2.92 -17.09 0.54
N THR A 100 -2.83 -15.78 0.33
CA THR A 100 -3.99 -14.89 0.35
C THR A 100 -4.94 -15.21 -0.81
N GLU A 101 -6.21 -15.37 -0.50
CA GLU A 101 -7.24 -15.60 -1.51
C GLU A 101 -7.47 -14.37 -2.40
N LYS A 102 -7.67 -14.59 -3.70
CA LYS A 102 -8.00 -13.52 -4.66
C LYS A 102 -9.22 -12.71 -4.25
N GLN A 103 -10.20 -13.35 -3.60
CA GLN A 103 -11.40 -12.67 -3.11
C GLN A 103 -11.04 -11.59 -2.07
N ARG A 104 -10.14 -11.90 -1.12
CA ARG A 104 -9.66 -10.95 -0.12
C ARG A 104 -8.91 -9.77 -0.73
N ILE A 105 -8.09 -10.02 -1.75
CA ILE A 105 -7.38 -8.98 -2.51
C ILE A 105 -8.38 -8.06 -3.22
N HIS A 106 -9.36 -8.66 -3.92
CA HIS A 106 -10.42 -7.92 -4.61
C HIS A 106 -11.22 -7.04 -3.65
N ASP A 107 -11.63 -7.58 -2.50
CA ASP A 107 -12.41 -6.84 -1.51
C ASP A 107 -11.60 -5.70 -0.88
N ALA A 108 -10.31 -5.90 -0.63
CA ALA A 108 -9.43 -4.83 -0.13
C ALA A 108 -9.33 -3.65 -1.11
N VAL A 109 -9.15 -3.92 -2.41
CA VAL A 109 -9.12 -2.86 -3.44
C VAL A 109 -10.47 -2.16 -3.54
N ARG A 110 -11.57 -2.92 -3.48
CA ARG A 110 -12.94 -2.37 -3.50
C ARG A 110 -13.16 -1.39 -2.34
N VAL A 111 -12.76 -1.77 -1.13
CA VAL A 111 -12.83 -0.90 0.06
C VAL A 111 -11.99 0.36 -0.12
N GLY A 112 -10.75 0.21 -0.60
CA GLY A 112 -9.87 1.35 -0.90
C GLY A 112 -10.48 2.34 -1.91
N ALA A 113 -11.14 1.84 -2.95
CA ALA A 113 -11.84 2.66 -3.93
C ALA A 113 -13.02 3.44 -3.32
N VAL A 114 -13.80 2.80 -2.42
CA VAL A 114 -14.89 3.48 -1.68
C VAL A 114 -14.34 4.57 -0.76
N ILE A 115 -13.26 4.30 -0.02
CA ILE A 115 -12.62 5.30 0.85
C ILE A 115 -12.08 6.48 0.03
N LYS A 116 -11.44 6.19 -1.12
CA LYS A 116 -10.97 7.24 -2.04
C LYS A 116 -12.12 8.11 -2.55
N SER A 117 -13.26 7.50 -2.87
CA SER A 117 -14.47 8.21 -3.30
C SER A 117 -15.01 9.11 -2.17
N LEU A 118 -15.12 8.59 -0.95
CA LEU A 118 -15.54 9.37 0.21
C LEU A 118 -14.62 10.58 0.44
N GLY A 119 -13.30 10.39 0.29
CA GLY A 119 -12.32 11.47 0.41
C GLY A 119 -12.56 12.65 -0.55
N VAL A 120 -13.23 12.46 -1.69
CA VAL A 120 -13.60 13.58 -2.58
C VAL A 120 -14.65 14.51 -1.95
N LEU A 121 -15.53 13.98 -1.10
CA LEU A 121 -16.63 14.71 -0.49
C LEU A 121 -16.26 15.40 0.84
N VAL A 122 -15.30 14.82 1.58
CA VAL A 122 -14.96 15.23 2.95
C VAL A 122 -13.59 15.95 3.03
N ASN A 123 -13.02 16.30 1.86
CA ASN A 123 -11.77 17.06 1.76
C ASN A 123 -11.99 18.56 1.90
#